data_AF-A0A072NI14-F1
#
_entry.id   AF-A0A072NI14-F1
#
_cell.length_a   1.000
_cell.length_b   1.000
_cell.length_c   1.000
_cell.angle_alpha   90.00
_cell.angle_beta   90.00
_cell.angle_gamma   90.00
#
_symmetry.space_group_name_H-M   'P 1'
#
loop_
_entity.id
_entity.type
_entity.pdbx_description
1 polymer ?
#
loop_
_entity_poly.entity_id
_entity_poly.type
_entity_poly.pdbx_seq_one_letter_code
_entity_poly.pdbx_strand_id
1 'polypeptide(L)'
;MGEVDTAFTIYIVIMLVGFFISYKYSSYMIRKTGLFFPQAFIAGTMIIAIDVIAIVGWSYYSWGTNEFTFIVGILFGFGLLVVSEAVLIAILFIRRKHMMRTYNDDLNQKS
;
A
#
# COMPACT_ATOMS: atom_id res chain seq x y z
N MET A 1 10.34 -24.00 10.10
CA MET A 1 9.25 -23.16 9.60
C MET A 1 8.48 -24.00 8.59
N GLY A 2 7.16 -24.12 8.74
CA GLY A 2 6.35 -24.88 7.78
C GLY A 2 6.25 -24.17 6.43
N GLU A 3 5.82 -24.90 5.39
CA GLU A 3 5.58 -24.32 4.07
C GLU A 3 4.51 -23.21 4.13
N VAL A 4 3.44 -23.46 4.91
CA VAL A 4 2.34 -22.51 5.15
C VAL A 4 2.84 -21.24 5.85
N ASP A 5 3.68 -21.38 6.88
CA ASP A 5 4.26 -20.24 7.61
C ASP A 5 5.10 -19.35 6.68
N THR A 6 5.84 -20.00 5.78
CA THR A 6 6.71 -19.33 4.81
C THR A 6 5.88 -18.57 3.78
N ALA A 7 4.85 -19.21 3.22
CA ALA A 7 3.91 -18.57 2.30
C ALA A 7 3.18 -17.38 2.95
N PHE A 8 2.77 -17.52 4.21
CA PHE A 8 2.10 -16.45 4.95
C PHE A 8 3.04 -15.27 5.23
N THR A 9 4.32 -15.57 5.51
CA THR A 9 5.35 -14.53 5.66
C THR A 9 5.58 -13.77 4.35
N ILE A 10 5.72 -14.48 3.23
CA ILE A 10 5.87 -13.87 1.90
C ILE A 10 4.65 -13.00 1.59
N TYR A 11 3.46 -13.51 1.89
CA TYR A 11 2.21 -12.81 1.69
C TYR A 11 2.18 -11.45 2.42
N ILE A 12 2.52 -11.43 3.72
CA ILE A 12 2.62 -10.20 4.51
C ILE A 12 3.67 -9.24 3.94
N VAL A 13 4.84 -9.77 3.57
CA VAL A 13 5.94 -8.95 3.04
C VAL A 13 5.53 -8.26 1.75
N ILE A 14 4.80 -8.95 0.85
CA ILE A 14 4.30 -8.33 -0.39
C ILE A 14 3.38 -7.15 -0.09
N MET A 15 2.44 -7.30 0.86
CA MET A 15 1.52 -6.21 1.23
C MET A 15 2.27 -5.03 1.85
N LEU A 16 3.25 -5.28 2.72
CA LEU A 16 4.10 -4.22 3.30
C LEU A 16 4.93 -3.48 2.23
N VAL A 17 5.47 -4.23 1.26
CA VAL A 17 6.19 -3.65 0.12
C VAL A 17 5.25 -2.80 -0.74
N GLY A 18 4.02 -3.28 -0.98
CA GLY A 18 2.97 -2.52 -1.68
C GLY A 18 2.70 -1.17 -1.02
N PHE A 19 2.52 -1.17 0.31
CA PHE A 19 2.36 0.05 1.09
C PHE A 19 3.56 1.01 0.92
N PHE A 20 4.78 0.51 1.07
CA PHE A 20 5.98 1.35 0.96
C PHE A 20 6.15 1.96 -0.44
N ILE A 21 5.86 1.19 -1.50
CA ILE A 21 5.92 1.65 -2.89
C ILE A 21 4.88 2.76 -3.11
N SER A 22 3.62 2.54 -2.73
CA SER A 22 2.54 3.51 -2.90
C SER A 22 2.78 4.80 -2.11
N TYR A 23 3.33 4.68 -0.90
CA TYR A 23 3.72 5.83 -0.09
C TYR A 23 4.85 6.64 -0.71
N LYS A 24 5.92 5.96 -1.16
CA LYS A 24 7.08 6.62 -1.75
C LYS A 24 6.71 7.31 -3.06
N TYR A 25 5.89 6.65 -3.88
CA TYR A 25 5.35 7.18 -5.13
C TYR A 25 4.55 8.47 -4.88
N SER A 26 3.51 8.40 -4.05
CA SER A 26 2.66 9.56 -3.74
C SER A 26 3.45 10.70 -3.13
N SER A 27 4.30 10.44 -2.13
CA SER A 27 5.09 11.50 -1.51
C SER A 27 6.04 12.20 -2.48
N TYR A 28 6.64 11.47 -3.42
CA TYR A 28 7.51 12.06 -4.43
C TYR A 28 6.70 12.88 -5.45
N MET A 29 5.62 12.31 -5.97
CA MET A 29 4.80 12.95 -7.00
C MET A 29 4.06 14.19 -6.48
N ILE A 30 3.59 14.19 -5.23
CA ILE A 30 2.96 15.37 -4.62
C ILE A 30 3.96 16.52 -4.50
N ARG A 31 5.21 16.23 -4.08
CA ARG A 31 6.27 17.26 -4.01
C ARG A 31 6.64 17.81 -5.39
N LYS A 32 6.56 16.99 -6.44
CA LYS A 32 6.92 17.38 -7.80
C LYS A 32 5.80 18.12 -8.53
N THR A 33 4.55 17.74 -8.30
CA THR A 33 3.39 18.24 -9.06
C THR A 33 2.53 19.25 -8.29
N GLY A 34 2.63 19.28 -6.95
CA GLY A 34 1.73 20.05 -6.09
C GLY A 34 0.29 19.51 -6.04
N LEU A 35 -0.03 18.43 -6.76
CA LEU A 35 -1.39 17.89 -6.86
C LEU A 35 -1.61 16.80 -5.82
N PHE A 36 -2.20 17.14 -4.68
CA PHE A 36 -2.45 16.19 -3.59
C PHE A 36 -3.46 15.09 -3.95
N PHE A 37 -4.69 15.47 -4.28
CA PHE A 37 -5.80 14.52 -4.47
C PHE A 37 -5.57 13.51 -5.61
N PRO A 38 -5.11 13.93 -6.82
CA PRO A 38 -4.86 12.97 -7.90
C PRO A 38 -3.79 11.94 -7.52
N GLN A 39 -2.72 12.38 -6.87
CA GLN A 39 -1.61 11.49 -6.50
C GLN A 39 -1.97 10.57 -5.32
N ALA A 40 -2.79 11.05 -4.38
CA ALA A 40 -3.35 10.21 -3.34
C ALA A 40 -4.27 9.12 -3.91
N PHE A 41 -5.11 9.46 -4.89
CA PHE A 41 -5.97 8.50 -5.59
C PHE A 41 -5.15 7.45 -6.33
N ILE A 42 -4.11 7.84 -7.08
CA ILE A 42 -3.23 6.89 -7.80
C ILE A 42 -2.50 5.98 -6.81
N ALA A 43 -2.00 6.50 -5.69
CA ALA A 43 -1.35 5.66 -4.69
C ALA A 43 -2.33 4.70 -3.99
N GLY A 44 -3.58 5.12 -3.77
CA GLY A 44 -4.66 4.26 -3.30
C GLY A 44 -4.93 3.10 -4.26
N THR A 45 -5.09 3.39 -5.55
CA THR A 45 -5.32 2.33 -6.54
C THR A 45 -4.11 1.40 -6.69
N MET A 46 -2.89 1.91 -6.55
CA MET A 46 -1.67 1.09 -6.55
C MET A 46 -1.63 0.11 -5.37
N ILE A 47 -1.90 0.58 -4.14
CA ILE A 47 -1.87 -0.30 -2.96
C ILE A 47 -2.97 -1.36 -3.05
N ILE A 48 -4.19 -0.99 -3.46
CA ILE A 48 -5.28 -1.95 -3.69
C ILE A 48 -4.86 -3.01 -4.71
N ALA A 49 -4.29 -2.61 -5.85
CA ALA A 49 -3.90 -3.55 -6.89
C ALA A 49 -2.87 -4.57 -6.38
N ILE A 50 -1.85 -4.12 -5.64
CA ILE A 50 -0.81 -4.99 -5.08
C ILE A 50 -1.40 -5.92 -4.02
N ASP A 51 -2.22 -5.39 -3.10
CA ASP A 51 -2.81 -6.16 -2.01
C ASP A 51 -3.81 -7.20 -2.55
N VAL A 52 -4.57 -6.88 -3.59
CA VAL A 52 -5.45 -7.84 -4.29
C VAL A 52 -4.64 -8.94 -4.96
N ILE A 53 -3.54 -8.62 -5.65
CA ILE A 53 -2.65 -9.64 -6.24
C ILE A 53 -2.10 -10.56 -5.15
N ALA A 54 -1.73 -10.01 -4.00
CA ALA A 54 -1.25 -10.79 -2.86
C ALA A 54 -2.34 -11.73 -2.32
N ILE A 55 -3.58 -11.23 -2.14
CA ILE A 55 -4.72 -12.03 -1.68
C ILE A 55 -5.04 -13.16 -2.67
N VAL A 56 -5.02 -12.87 -3.98
CA VAL A 56 -5.24 -13.88 -5.02
C VAL A 56 -4.12 -14.93 -5.02
N GLY A 57 -2.86 -14.50 -4.87
CA GLY A 57 -1.72 -15.41 -4.74
C GLY A 57 -1.82 -16.32 -3.53
N TRP A 58 -2.22 -15.78 -2.37
CA TRP A 58 -2.52 -16.57 -1.18
C TRP A 58 -3.67 -17.54 -1.42
N SER A 59 -4.75 -17.09 -2.04
CA SER A 59 -5.94 -17.91 -2.32
C SER A 59 -5.60 -19.09 -3.21
N TYR A 60 -4.73 -18.89 -4.22
CA TYR A 60 -4.25 -19.96 -5.09
C TYR A 60 -3.35 -20.95 -4.34
N TYR A 61 -2.42 -20.46 -3.51
CA TYR A 61 -1.53 -21.32 -2.73
C TYR A 61 -2.27 -22.15 -1.68
N SER A 62 -3.21 -21.54 -0.96
CA SER A 62 -3.95 -22.21 0.10
C SER A 62 -5.12 -23.07 -0.41
N TRP A 63 -5.41 -23.03 -1.71
CA TRP A 63 -6.44 -23.86 -2.35
C TRP A 63 -6.10 -25.35 -2.23
N GLY A 64 -6.87 -26.08 -1.42
CA GLY A 64 -6.64 -27.52 -1.18
C GLY A 64 -5.74 -27.84 0.02
N THR A 65 -5.39 -26.84 0.84
CA THR A 65 -4.69 -27.07 2.12
C THR A 65 -5.69 -27.40 3.24
N ASN A 66 -6.02 -26.43 4.09
CA ASN A 66 -7.06 -26.52 5.12
C ASN A 66 -8.01 -25.32 4.94
N GLU A 67 -9.31 -25.56 4.97
CA GLU A 67 -10.34 -24.51 4.86
C GLU A 67 -10.12 -23.39 5.88
N PHE A 68 -9.69 -23.73 7.10
CA PHE A 68 -9.40 -22.75 8.14
C PHE A 68 -8.24 -21.83 7.74
N THR A 69 -7.15 -22.39 7.21
CA THR A 69 -5.98 -21.63 6.75
C THR A 69 -6.35 -20.71 5.57
N PHE A 70 -7.17 -21.22 4.65
CA PHE A 70 -7.67 -20.45 3.51
C PHE A 70 -8.50 -19.24 3.99
N ILE A 71 -9.53 -19.48 4.80
CA ILE A 71 -10.46 -18.45 5.28
C ILE A 71 -9.74 -17.41 6.14
N VAL A 72 -8.91 -17.85 7.10
CA VAL A 72 -8.18 -16.94 7.99
C VAL A 72 -7.23 -16.06 7.19
N GLY A 73 -6.50 -16.62 6.22
CA GLY A 73 -5.59 -15.82 5.41
C GLY A 73 -6.29 -14.80 4.52
N ILE A 74 -7.47 -15.12 3.97
CA ILE A 74 -8.29 -14.15 3.23
C ILE A 74 -8.78 -13.03 4.16
N LEU A 75 -9.38 -13.37 5.31
CA LEU A 75 -9.88 -12.38 6.27
C LEU A 75 -8.75 -11.47 6.78
N PHE A 76 -7.61 -12.06 7.11
CA PHE A 76 -6.42 -11.31 7.52
C PHE A 76 -5.93 -10.39 6.41
N GLY A 77 -5.92 -10.88 5.17
CA GLY A 77 -5.60 -10.11 3.98
C GLY A 77 -6.46 -8.89 3.75
N PHE A 78 -7.78 -9.08 3.75
CA PHE A 78 -8.72 -7.96 3.65
C PHE A 78 -8.57 -6.98 4.81
N GLY A 79 -8.35 -7.48 6.02
CA GLY A 79 -8.07 -6.64 7.18
C GLY A 79 -6.83 -5.77 6.98
N LEU A 80 -5.72 -6.36 6.51
CA LEU A 80 -4.50 -5.63 6.21
C LEU A 80 -4.69 -4.61 5.08
N LEU A 81 -5.41 -4.95 4.02
CA LEU A 81 -5.71 -4.04 2.91
C LEU A 81 -6.44 -2.79 3.41
N VAL A 82 -7.51 -2.96 4.20
CA VAL A 82 -8.28 -1.82 4.72
C VAL A 82 -7.42 -0.96 5.66
N VAL A 83 -6.62 -1.60 6.52
CA VAL A 83 -5.73 -0.88 7.43
C VAL A 83 -4.62 -0.16 6.67
N SER A 84 -4.02 -0.78 5.66
CA SER A 84 -2.92 -0.23 4.87
C SER A 84 -3.38 1.03 4.10
N GLU A 85 -4.57 0.98 3.50
CA GLU A 85 -5.19 2.13 2.85
C GLU A 85 -5.48 3.28 3.83
N ALA A 86 -6.14 2.98 4.95
CA ALA A 86 -6.48 3.98 5.95
C ALA A 86 -5.23 4.69 6.48
N VAL A 87 -4.17 3.92 6.76
CA VAL A 87 -2.88 4.45 7.21
C VAL A 87 -2.20 5.28 6.11
N LEU A 88 -2.22 4.82 4.86
CA LEU A 88 -1.62 5.56 3.74
C LEU A 88 -2.27 6.94 3.58
N ILE A 89 -3.61 6.97 3.57
CA ILE A 89 -4.39 8.20 3.46
C ILE A 89 -4.09 9.11 4.65
N ALA A 90 -4.13 8.60 5.88
CA ALA A 90 -3.86 9.38 7.09
C ALA A 90 -2.46 10.04 7.04
N ILE A 91 -1.43 9.28 6.68
CA ILE A 91 -0.06 9.80 6.58
C ILE A 91 0.04 10.87 5.48
N LEU A 92 -0.59 10.65 4.33
CA LEU A 92 -0.59 11.63 3.23
C LEU A 92 -1.25 12.94 3.68
N PHE A 93 -2.38 12.87 4.38
CA PHE A 93 -3.04 14.06 4.93
C PHE A 93 -2.19 14.80 5.96
N ILE A 94 -1.55 14.08 6.90
CA ILE A 94 -0.66 14.67 7.91
C ILE A 94 0.52 15.37 7.24
N ARG A 95 1.14 14.74 6.24
CA ARG A 95 2.34 15.29 5.57
C ARG A 95 2.01 16.28 4.45
N ARG A 96 0.73 16.47 4.09
CA ARG A 96 0.29 17.35 2.99
C ARG A 96 0.92 18.73 3.06
N LYS A 97 0.84 19.40 4.22
CA LYS A 97 1.35 20.77 4.38
C LYS A 97 2.86 20.87 4.14
N HIS A 98 3.62 19.86 4.60
CA HIS A 98 5.06 19.80 4.36
C HIS A 98 5.37 19.58 2.88
N MET A 99 4.68 18.65 2.23
CA MET A 99 4.94 18.34 0.81
C MET A 99 4.62 19.52 -0.12
N MET A 100 3.54 20.25 0.16
CA MET A 100 3.17 21.45 -0.59
C MET A 100 4.15 22.60 -0.39
N ARG A 101 4.74 22.73 0.81
CA ARG A 101 5.80 23.72 1.06
C ARG A 101 7.03 23.43 0.21
N THR A 102 7.49 22.18 0.20
CA THR A 102 8.64 21.76 -0.64
C THR A 102 8.41 22.08 -2.12
N TYR A 103 7.21 21.83 -2.63
CA TYR A 103 6.86 22.19 -4.02
C TYR A 103 6.96 23.70 -4.28
N ASN A 104 6.44 24.53 -3.38
CA ASN A 104 6.48 25.99 -3.54
C ASN A 104 7.90 26.54 -3.44
N ASP A 105 8.74 25.99 -2.56
CA ASP A 105 10.15 26.37 -2.44
C ASP A 105 10.92 26.04 -3.73
N ASP A 106 10.68 24.85 -4.30
CA ASP A 106 11.27 24.42 -5.59
C ASP A 106 10.82 25.30 -6.77
N LEU A 107 9.60 25.83 -6.74
CA LEU A 107 9.11 26.79 -7.74
C LEU A 107 9.77 28.16 -7.60
N ASN A 108 9.87 28.68 -6.37
CA ASN A 108 10.46 29.99 -6.11
C ASN A 108 11.96 30.03 -6.40
N GLN A 109 12.68 28.92 -6.28
CA GLN A 109 14.10 28.83 -6.66
C GLN A 109 14.32 28.86 -8.19
N LYS A 110 13.30 28.52 -8.97
CA LYS A 110 13.36 28.49 -10.45
C LYS A 110 12.84 29.76 -11.12
N SER A 111 12.18 30.64 -10.38
CA SER A 111 11.70 31.95 -10.84
C SER A 111 12.78 33.03 -10.66
#